data_AF-A0A1V6RDH8-F1
#
_entry.id   AF-A0A1V6RDH8-F1
#
_cell.length_a   1.000
_cell.length_b   1.000
_cell.length_c   1.000
_cell.angle_alpha   90.00
_cell.angle_beta   90.00
_cell.angle_gamma   90.00
#
_symmetry.space_group_name_H-M   'P 1'
#
loop_
_entity.id
_entity.type
_entity.pdbx_description
1 polymer ?
#
loop_
_entity_poly.entity_id
_entity_poly.type
_entity_poly.pdbx_seq_one_letter_code
_entity_poly.pdbx_strand_id
1 'polypeptide(L)'
;MADGLNQARAMRVAEIINDYRTLLLHISQQNVEPSQEEYWEDGFVVLRESLASAQTLMSANYQACPVTGQGNVETEKAELQRVILDSSARRFQAHKIYLRAAAARRWAMTRAGVLRGSNPTAQLKSATATLHQDLARFTDQHVVADLRAADLRAGHWLDDDPSLEAIHHWVAGR
;
A
#
# COMPACT_ATOMS: atom_id res chain seq x y z
N MET A 1 -5.69 -13.84 30.92
CA MET A 1 -4.42 -14.58 31.09
C MET A 1 -3.76 -14.53 29.73
N ALA A 2 -2.53 -14.03 29.67
CA ALA A 2 -1.86 -13.83 28.41
C ALA A 2 -1.72 -15.18 27.71
N ASP A 3 -2.18 -15.23 26.47
CA ASP A 3 -2.25 -16.43 25.63
C ASP A 3 -0.88 -16.99 25.22
N GLY A 4 0.22 -16.38 25.67
CA GLY A 4 1.58 -16.78 25.34
C GLY A 4 2.01 -16.39 23.92
N LEU A 5 1.19 -15.63 23.17
CA LEU A 5 1.43 -15.33 21.75
C LEU A 5 2.11 -13.98 21.50
N ASN A 6 2.56 -13.27 22.55
CA ASN A 6 3.22 -11.96 22.38
C ASN A 6 4.48 -12.04 21.51
N GLN A 7 5.24 -13.13 21.58
CA GLN A 7 6.38 -13.33 20.68
C GLN A 7 5.94 -13.47 19.21
N ALA A 8 4.85 -14.19 18.94
CA ALA A 8 4.29 -14.30 17.59
C ALA A 8 3.78 -12.94 17.08
N ARG A 9 3.11 -12.16 17.94
CA ARG A 9 2.69 -10.78 17.62
C ARG A 9 3.87 -9.87 17.32
N ALA A 10 4.94 -9.91 18.12
CA ALA A 10 6.14 -9.12 17.91
C ALA A 10 6.81 -9.46 16.57
N MET A 11 6.89 -10.75 16.22
CA MET A 11 7.35 -11.19 14.92
C MET A 11 6.44 -10.66 13.80
N ARG A 12 5.12 -10.75 13.98
CA ARG A 12 4.16 -10.26 12.99
C ARG A 12 4.28 -8.75 12.73
N VAL A 13 4.50 -7.96 13.79
CA VAL A 13 4.82 -6.53 13.67
C VAL A 13 6.06 -6.32 12.80
N ALA A 14 7.14 -7.07 13.03
CA ALA A 14 8.37 -6.92 12.27
C ALA A 14 8.18 -7.24 10.78
N GLU A 15 7.42 -8.29 10.46
CA GLU A 15 7.07 -8.70 9.09
C GLU A 15 6.29 -7.59 8.36
N ILE A 16 5.22 -7.07 8.97
CA ILE A 16 4.38 -6.03 8.36
C ILE A 16 5.18 -4.74 8.13
N ILE A 17 6.01 -4.34 9.11
CA ILE A 17 6.86 -3.14 9.00
C ILE A 17 7.91 -3.32 7.90
N ASN A 18 8.50 -4.51 7.77
CA ASN A 18 9.46 -4.80 6.71
C ASN A 18 8.82 -4.71 5.32
N ASP A 19 7.65 -5.31 5.14
CA ASP A 19 6.88 -5.22 3.89
C ASP A 19 6.52 -3.77 3.56
N TYR A 20 6.06 -3.00 4.55
CA TYR A 20 5.74 -1.60 4.37
C TYR A 20 6.95 -0.78 3.89
N ARG A 21 8.13 -0.99 4.49
CA ARG A 21 9.38 -0.33 4.05
C ARG A 21 9.76 -0.72 2.62
N THR A 22 9.62 -2.00 2.29
CA THR A 22 9.87 -2.51 0.93
C THR A 22 8.93 -1.86 -0.08
N LEU A 23 7.64 -1.70 0.25
CA LEU A 23 6.67 -1.00 -0.58
C LEU A 23 7.06 0.47 -0.79
N LEU A 24 7.46 1.19 0.26
CA LEU A 24 7.92 2.58 0.12
C LEU A 24 9.13 2.70 -0.81
N LEU A 25 10.08 1.78 -0.70
CA LEU A 25 11.23 1.71 -1.60
C LEU A 25 10.79 1.46 -3.05
N HIS A 26 9.87 0.53 -3.29
CA HIS A 26 9.37 0.27 -4.64
C HIS A 26 8.56 1.44 -5.20
N ILE A 27 7.81 2.17 -4.37
CA ILE A 27 7.07 3.36 -4.79
C ILE A 27 8.03 4.44 -5.28
N SER A 28 9.12 4.70 -4.57
CA SER A 28 10.09 5.73 -4.97
C SER A 28 10.75 5.42 -6.33
N GLN A 29 10.89 4.14 -6.66
CA GLN A 29 11.39 3.68 -7.96
C GLN A 29 10.37 3.79 -9.10
N GLN A 30 9.10 4.12 -8.82
CA GLN A 30 8.08 4.27 -9.87
C GLN A 30 8.14 5.62 -10.59
N ASN A 31 8.91 6.59 -10.09
CA ASN A 31 8.91 7.94 -10.64
C ASN A 31 9.38 7.98 -12.10
N VAL A 32 8.65 8.73 -12.92
CA VAL A 32 8.96 9.02 -14.33
C VAL A 32 8.65 10.49 -14.55
N GLU A 33 9.64 11.27 -14.99
CA GLU A 33 9.46 12.70 -15.20
C GLU A 33 8.71 12.97 -16.52
N PRO A 34 7.52 13.60 -16.49
CA PRO A 34 6.83 14.02 -17.70
C PRO A 34 7.45 15.27 -18.31
N SER A 35 7.38 15.40 -19.63
CA SER A 35 7.56 16.70 -20.28
C SER A 35 6.41 17.66 -19.92
N GLN A 36 6.58 18.97 -20.18
CA GLN A 36 5.52 19.96 -19.92
C GLN A 36 4.23 19.65 -20.68
N GLU A 37 4.35 19.12 -21.90
CA GLU A 37 3.22 18.78 -22.76
C GLU A 37 2.45 17.55 -22.25
N GLU A 38 3.14 16.63 -21.58
CA GLU A 38 2.56 15.37 -21.08
C GLU A 38 2.06 15.45 -19.64
N TYR A 39 2.28 16.57 -18.96
CA TYR A 39 2.03 16.73 -17.53
C TYR A 39 0.58 16.40 -17.10
N TRP A 40 -0.38 16.59 -18.02
CA TRP A 40 -1.81 16.37 -17.82
C TRP A 40 -2.33 15.06 -18.39
N GLU A 41 -1.46 14.24 -18.97
CA GLU A 41 -1.88 12.93 -19.48
C GLU A 41 -2.17 11.97 -18.33
N ASP A 42 -3.20 11.12 -18.53
CA ASP A 42 -3.83 10.30 -17.48
C ASP A 42 -2.83 9.58 -16.58
N GLY A 43 -1.87 8.84 -17.17
CA GLY A 43 -0.91 8.07 -16.36
C GLY A 43 0.05 8.97 -15.56
N PHE A 44 0.43 10.14 -16.07
CA PHE A 44 1.28 11.06 -15.32
C PHE A 44 0.52 11.76 -14.18
N VAL A 45 -0.77 12.03 -14.36
CA VAL A 45 -1.65 12.49 -13.28
C VAL A 45 -1.73 11.44 -12.17
N VAL A 46 -2.03 10.20 -12.53
CA VAL A 46 -2.13 9.07 -11.57
C VAL A 46 -0.79 8.84 -10.84
N LEU A 47 0.34 8.93 -11.55
CA LEU A 47 1.66 8.78 -10.95
C LEU A 47 1.93 9.86 -9.91
N ARG A 48 1.67 11.13 -10.25
CA ARG A 48 1.86 12.27 -9.35
C ARG A 48 0.97 12.19 -8.12
N GLU A 49 -0.31 11.85 -8.29
CA GLU A 49 -1.22 11.61 -7.17
C GLU A 49 -0.74 10.47 -6.26
N SER A 50 -0.21 9.40 -6.84
CA SER A 50 0.31 8.26 -6.09
C SER A 50 1.54 8.64 -5.28
N LEU A 51 2.47 9.40 -5.86
CA LEU A 51 3.66 9.91 -5.17
C LEU A 51 3.30 10.91 -4.06
N ALA A 52 2.35 11.81 -4.31
CA ALA A 52 1.84 12.73 -3.29
C ALA A 52 1.20 11.95 -2.12
N SER A 53 0.38 10.95 -2.42
CA SER A 53 -0.23 10.07 -1.42
C SER A 53 0.82 9.31 -0.60
N ALA A 54 1.92 8.87 -1.23
CA ALA A 54 3.02 8.23 -0.54
C ALA A 54 3.71 9.17 0.44
N GLN A 55 3.95 10.42 0.04
CA GLN A 55 4.52 11.45 0.93
C GLN A 55 3.61 11.74 2.11
N THR A 56 2.30 11.89 1.88
CA THR A 56 1.32 12.04 2.96
C THR A 56 1.36 10.86 3.93
N LEU A 57 1.37 9.62 3.41
CA LEU A 57 1.44 8.40 4.23
C LEU A 57 2.73 8.33 5.06
N MET A 58 3.88 8.71 4.49
CA MET A 58 5.16 8.76 5.19
C MET A 58 5.20 9.83 6.28
N SER A 59 4.55 10.97 6.04
CA SER A 59 4.47 12.07 7.02
C SER A 59 3.48 11.83 8.15
N ALA A 60 2.59 10.83 8.03
CA ALA A 60 1.59 10.53 9.03
C ALA A 60 2.23 9.94 10.30
N ASN A 61 2.13 10.66 11.42
CA ASN A 61 2.65 10.21 12.71
C ASN A 61 1.90 8.99 13.26
N TYR A 62 2.59 8.17 14.07
CA TYR A 62 1.93 7.18 14.92
C TYR A 62 1.27 7.89 16.10
N GLN A 63 -0.05 7.81 16.20
CA GLN A 63 -0.78 8.34 17.34
C GLN A 63 -0.93 7.22 18.38
N ALA A 64 0.02 7.18 19.31
CA ALA A 64 -0.08 6.30 20.47
C ALA A 64 -1.17 6.86 21.42
N CYS A 65 -2.29 6.16 21.57
CA CYS A 65 -3.12 6.36 22.75
C CYS A 65 -2.46 5.60 23.91
N PRO A 66 -2.13 6.25 25.04
CA PRO A 66 -1.52 5.56 26.16
C PRO A 66 -2.47 4.48 26.68
N VAL A 67 -2.01 3.23 26.68
CA VAL A 67 -2.74 2.14 27.35
C VAL A 67 -2.56 2.39 28.84
N THR A 68 -3.65 2.73 29.53
CA THR A 68 -3.62 2.94 30.99
C THR A 68 -3.52 1.59 31.68
N GLY A 69 -2.32 1.13 32.00
CA GLY A 69 -2.09 -0.12 32.74
C GLY A 69 -0.62 -0.30 33.10
N GLN A 70 -0.35 -0.75 34.32
CA GLN A 70 1.01 -1.11 34.74
C GLN A 70 1.53 -2.26 33.88
N GLY A 71 2.75 -2.13 33.34
CA GLY A 71 3.42 -3.03 32.39
C GLY A 71 3.32 -4.52 32.72
N ASN A 72 2.19 -5.11 32.39
CA ASN A 72 1.89 -6.53 32.49
C ASN A 72 1.70 -7.09 31.08
N VAL A 73 1.70 -8.42 30.99
CA VAL A 73 1.67 -9.14 29.69
C VAL A 73 0.39 -8.85 28.88
N GLU A 74 -0.71 -8.46 29.53
CA GLU A 74 -1.95 -8.07 28.85
C GLU A 74 -1.85 -6.66 28.24
N THR A 75 -1.20 -5.73 28.94
CA THR A 75 -0.87 -4.40 28.39
C THR A 75 0.03 -4.54 27.17
N GLU A 76 1.07 -5.38 27.24
CA GLU A 76 1.95 -5.67 26.10
C GLU A 76 1.17 -6.30 24.91
N LYS A 77 0.28 -7.25 25.19
CA LYS A 77 -0.60 -7.84 24.16
C LYS A 77 -1.42 -6.75 23.45
N ALA A 78 -2.07 -5.88 24.21
CA ALA A 78 -2.90 -4.81 23.67
C ALA A 78 -2.09 -3.81 22.84
N GLU A 79 -0.89 -3.46 23.29
CA GLU A 79 0.05 -2.61 22.54
C GLU A 79 0.48 -3.27 21.23
N LEU A 80 0.83 -4.55 21.24
CA LEU A 80 1.23 -5.28 20.03
C LEU A 80 0.09 -5.39 19.03
N GLN A 81 -1.13 -5.73 19.47
CA GLN A 81 -2.31 -5.76 18.59
C GLN A 81 -2.59 -4.38 17.98
N ARG A 82 -2.39 -3.31 18.73
CA ARG A 82 -2.54 -1.94 18.23
C ARG A 82 -1.49 -1.60 17.17
N VAL A 83 -0.24 -2.00 17.38
CA VAL A 83 0.84 -1.80 16.40
C VAL A 83 0.60 -2.65 15.15
N ILE A 84 0.09 -3.88 15.28
CA ILE A 84 -0.33 -4.71 14.14
C ILE A 84 -1.41 -3.99 13.33
N LEU A 85 -2.42 -3.42 13.98
CA LEU A 85 -3.46 -2.65 13.30
C LEU A 85 -2.89 -1.44 12.54
N ASP A 86 -2.05 -0.62 13.19
CA ASP A 86 -1.48 0.56 12.54
C ASP A 86 -0.55 0.21 11.37
N SER A 87 0.36 -0.73 11.60
CA SER A 87 1.29 -1.18 10.56
C SER A 87 0.56 -1.83 9.39
N SER A 88 -0.50 -2.63 9.65
CA SER A 88 -1.32 -3.24 8.61
C SER A 88 -2.04 -2.19 7.77
N ALA A 89 -2.60 -1.16 8.41
CA ALA A 89 -3.27 -0.07 7.70
C ALA A 89 -2.29 0.71 6.80
N ARG A 90 -1.08 1.00 7.30
CA ARG A 90 -0.03 1.65 6.50
C ARG A 90 0.43 0.77 5.34
N ARG A 91 0.66 -0.53 5.58
CA ARG A 91 1.01 -1.50 4.54
C ARG A 91 -0.08 -1.59 3.47
N PHE A 92 -1.35 -1.64 3.89
CA PHE A 92 -2.50 -1.63 3.00
C PHE A 92 -2.54 -0.37 2.11
N GLN A 93 -2.42 0.83 2.70
CA GLN A 93 -2.38 2.08 1.95
C GLN A 93 -1.19 2.13 0.99
N ALA A 94 0.00 1.71 1.44
CA ALA A 94 1.20 1.66 0.62
C ALA A 94 1.05 0.69 -0.56
N HIS A 95 0.46 -0.49 -0.36
CA HIS A 95 0.26 -1.47 -1.45
C HIS A 95 -0.66 -0.90 -2.52
N LYS A 96 -1.75 -0.24 -2.11
CA LYS A 96 -2.67 0.43 -3.04
C LYS A 96 -1.98 1.54 -3.83
N ILE A 97 -1.16 2.36 -3.17
CA ILE A 97 -0.34 3.40 -3.82
C ILE A 97 0.65 2.76 -4.81
N TYR A 98 1.33 1.69 -4.41
CA TYR A 98 2.27 0.96 -5.26
C TYR A 98 1.60 0.43 -6.52
N LEU A 99 0.44 -0.23 -6.40
CA LEU A 99 -0.29 -0.76 -7.56
C LEU A 99 -0.66 0.34 -8.57
N ARG A 100 -1.16 1.47 -8.06
CA ARG A 100 -1.49 2.65 -8.89
C ARG A 100 -0.25 3.22 -9.58
N ALA A 101 0.83 3.45 -8.83
CA ALA A 101 2.08 3.99 -9.37
C ALA A 101 2.71 3.04 -10.40
N ALA A 102 2.70 1.73 -10.15
CA ALA A 102 3.22 0.73 -11.07
C ALA A 102 2.41 0.65 -12.37
N ALA A 103 1.08 0.73 -12.31
CA ALA A 103 0.22 0.79 -13.51
C ALA A 103 0.48 2.07 -14.32
N ALA A 104 0.56 3.21 -13.64
CA ALA A 104 0.90 4.49 -14.27
C ALA A 104 2.29 4.48 -14.94
N ARG A 105 3.31 3.92 -14.28
CA ARG A 105 4.65 3.75 -14.86
C ARG A 105 4.62 2.84 -16.08
N ARG A 106 3.92 1.70 -16.03
CA ARG A 106 3.75 0.81 -17.19
C ARG A 106 3.10 1.54 -18.36
N TRP A 107 2.06 2.33 -18.09
CA TRP A 107 1.42 3.16 -19.10
C TRP A 107 2.41 4.16 -19.72
N ALA A 108 3.20 4.88 -18.90
CA ALA A 108 4.17 5.87 -19.38
C ALA A 108 5.25 5.23 -20.26
N MET A 109 5.78 4.06 -19.85
CA MET A 109 6.74 3.30 -20.65
C MET A 109 6.13 2.83 -21.98
N THR A 110 4.87 2.37 -21.95
CA THR A 110 4.15 1.93 -23.15
C THR A 110 3.95 3.10 -24.11
N ARG A 111 3.48 4.25 -23.61
CA ARG A 111 3.31 5.49 -24.39
C ARG A 111 4.62 5.89 -25.07
N ALA A 112 5.72 5.94 -24.33
CA ALA A 112 7.03 6.30 -24.89
C ALA A 112 7.46 5.35 -26.02
N GLY A 113 7.14 4.05 -25.92
CA GLY A 113 7.35 3.08 -26.99
C GLY A 113 6.47 3.31 -28.21
N VAL A 114 5.17 3.55 -27.99
CA VAL A 114 4.16 3.79 -29.04
C VAL A 114 4.46 5.04 -29.85
N LEU A 115 4.91 6.12 -29.20
CA LEU A 115 5.27 7.37 -29.88
C LEU A 115 6.46 7.22 -30.84
N ARG A 116 7.25 6.15 -30.72
CA ARG A 116 8.34 5.81 -31.66
C ARG A 116 7.90 4.86 -32.79
N GLY A 117 6.67 4.35 -32.77
CA GLY A 117 6.17 3.31 -33.68
C GLY A 117 5.22 3.83 -34.75
N SER A 118 4.69 2.90 -35.56
CA SER A 118 3.66 3.17 -36.58
C SER A 118 2.25 2.97 -35.99
N ASN A 119 1.33 3.90 -36.26
CA ASN A 119 -0.05 3.94 -35.73
C ASN A 119 -0.20 4.25 -34.21
N PRO A 120 0.29 5.43 -33.77
CA PRO A 120 0.30 5.80 -32.35
C PRO A 120 -1.10 5.94 -31.75
N THR A 121 -2.08 6.45 -32.50
CA THR A 121 -3.40 6.80 -31.94
C THR A 121 -4.17 5.60 -31.38
N ALA A 122 -4.22 4.48 -32.11
CA ALA A 122 -4.95 3.30 -31.65
C ALA A 122 -4.25 2.63 -30.45
N GLN A 123 -2.92 2.56 -30.49
CA GLN A 123 -2.11 1.97 -29.43
C GLN A 123 -2.14 2.78 -28.14
N LEU A 124 -2.11 4.12 -28.22
CA LEU A 124 -2.26 5.00 -27.06
C LEU A 124 -3.63 4.83 -26.39
N LYS A 125 -4.71 4.77 -27.18
CA LYS A 125 -6.05 4.49 -26.66
C LYS A 125 -6.11 3.15 -25.93
N SER A 126 -5.49 2.12 -26.49
CA SER A 126 -5.41 0.81 -25.84
C SER A 126 -4.62 0.87 -24.53
N ALA A 127 -3.48 1.56 -24.50
CA ALA A 127 -2.68 1.71 -23.29
C ALA A 127 -3.47 2.41 -22.18
N THR A 128 -4.18 3.50 -22.50
CA THR A 128 -5.03 4.22 -21.55
C THR A 128 -6.22 3.37 -21.08
N ALA A 129 -6.83 2.58 -21.96
CA ALA A 129 -7.88 1.65 -21.56
C ALA A 129 -7.37 0.60 -20.57
N THR A 130 -6.17 0.04 -20.80
CA THR A 130 -5.52 -0.89 -19.87
C THR A 130 -5.23 -0.23 -18.52
N LEU A 131 -4.74 1.02 -18.50
CA LEU A 131 -4.54 1.77 -17.26
C LEU A 131 -5.85 1.89 -16.46
N HIS A 132 -6.95 2.26 -17.10
CA HIS A 132 -8.25 2.38 -16.42
C HIS A 132 -8.77 1.03 -15.91
N GLN A 133 -8.57 -0.05 -16.66
CA GLN A 133 -8.92 -1.39 -16.22
C GLN A 133 -8.10 -1.83 -15.00
N ASP A 134 -6.79 -1.59 -15.00
CA ASP A 134 -5.92 -1.84 -13.86
C ASP A 134 -6.41 -1.07 -12.62
N LEU A 135 -6.66 0.24 -12.76
CA LEU A 135 -7.12 1.09 -11.66
C LEU A 135 -8.48 0.66 -11.10
N ALA A 136 -9.42 0.26 -11.97
CA ALA A 136 -10.73 -0.24 -11.56
C ALA A 136 -10.63 -1.58 -10.81
N ARG A 137 -9.62 -2.40 -11.11
CA ARG A 137 -9.36 -3.68 -10.44
C ARG A 137 -8.77 -3.52 -9.04
N PHE A 138 -8.01 -2.45 -8.78
CA PHE A 138 -7.34 -2.21 -7.50
C PHE A 138 -8.29 -1.70 -6.39
N THR A 139 -9.33 -2.49 -6.12
CA THR A 139 -10.26 -2.27 -5.02
C THR A 139 -9.61 -2.62 -3.68
N ASP A 140 -10.19 -2.12 -2.59
CA ASP A 140 -9.70 -2.40 -1.23
C ASP A 140 -9.76 -3.90 -0.90
N GLN A 141 -10.81 -4.57 -1.36
CA GLN A 141 -10.94 -6.02 -1.24
C GLN A 141 -9.85 -6.77 -2.01
N HIS A 142 -9.51 -6.31 -3.22
CA HIS A 142 -8.43 -6.90 -4.00
C HIS A 142 -7.08 -6.76 -3.28
N VAL A 143 -6.79 -5.59 -2.73
CA VAL A 143 -5.55 -5.30 -2.00
C VAL A 143 -5.42 -6.16 -0.75
N VAL A 144 -6.45 -6.25 0.08
CA VAL A 144 -6.42 -7.09 1.30
C VAL A 144 -6.30 -8.57 0.95
N ALA A 145 -7.01 -9.04 -0.08
CA ALA A 145 -6.90 -10.42 -0.52
C ALA A 145 -5.49 -10.76 -1.02
N ASP A 146 -4.85 -9.86 -1.78
CA ASP A 146 -3.49 -10.05 -2.29
C ASP A 146 -2.45 -10.10 -1.16
N LEU A 147 -2.50 -9.13 -0.24
CA LEU A 147 -1.64 -9.10 0.95
C LEU A 147 -1.81 -10.36 1.81
N ARG A 148 -3.04 -10.74 2.12
CA ARG A 148 -3.33 -11.94 2.93
C ARG A 148 -2.86 -13.21 2.23
N ALA A 149 -3.03 -13.31 0.92
CA ALA A 149 -2.52 -14.45 0.16
C ALA A 149 -0.98 -14.50 0.16
N ALA A 150 -0.30 -13.35 0.11
CA ALA A 150 1.16 -13.27 0.23
C ALA A 150 1.62 -13.73 1.62
N ASP A 151 0.98 -13.25 2.67
CA ASP A 151 1.28 -13.63 4.05
C ASP A 151 1.10 -15.13 4.30
N LEU A 152 0.01 -15.72 3.79
CA LEU A 152 -0.25 -17.16 3.87
C LEU A 152 0.82 -17.98 3.14
N ARG A 153 1.25 -17.53 1.94
CA ARG A 153 2.33 -18.20 1.19
C ARG A 153 3.67 -18.12 1.92
N ALA A 154 3.92 -17.05 2.65
CA ALA A 154 5.12 -16.85 3.45
C ALA A 154 5.09 -17.61 4.79
N GLY A 155 3.93 -18.17 5.18
CA GLY A 155 3.78 -18.91 6.44
C GLY A 155 3.73 -18.02 7.68
N HIS A 156 3.35 -16.75 7.53
CA HIS A 156 3.24 -15.80 8.64
C HIS A 156 2.08 -16.17 9.58
N TRP A 157 2.19 -15.76 10.84
CA TRP A 157 1.12 -15.91 11.84
C TRP A 157 0.13 -14.74 11.71
N LEU A 158 -1.17 -15.04 11.55
CA LEU A 158 -2.18 -14.06 11.13
C LEU A 158 -3.39 -13.95 12.06
N ASP A 159 -3.38 -14.59 13.23
CA ASP A 159 -4.59 -14.69 14.06
C ASP A 159 -5.11 -13.33 14.53
N ASP A 160 -4.20 -12.36 14.71
CA ASP A 160 -4.52 -10.98 15.11
C ASP A 160 -4.45 -9.96 13.95
N ASP A 161 -4.36 -10.43 12.70
CA ASP A 161 -4.40 -9.52 11.56
C ASP A 161 -5.78 -8.85 11.45
N PRO A 162 -5.83 -7.52 11.25
CA PRO A 162 -7.09 -6.79 11.27
C PRO A 162 -7.94 -7.10 10.02
N SER A 163 -9.25 -7.02 10.19
CA SER A 163 -10.18 -7.04 9.05
C SER A 163 -10.05 -5.76 8.21
N LEU A 164 -10.54 -5.81 6.96
CA LEU A 164 -10.62 -4.62 6.12
C LEU A 164 -11.46 -3.51 6.79
N GLU A 165 -12.53 -3.88 7.47
CA GLU A 165 -13.36 -2.95 8.23
C GLU A 165 -12.58 -2.26 9.35
N ALA A 166 -11.77 -3.00 10.12
CA ALA A 166 -10.94 -2.44 11.17
C ALA A 166 -9.87 -1.48 10.61
N ILE A 167 -9.27 -1.84 9.45
CA ILE A 167 -8.34 -0.96 8.73
C ILE A 167 -9.04 0.33 8.31
N HIS A 168 -10.24 0.26 7.75
CA HIS A 168 -10.98 1.45 7.33
C HIS A 168 -11.31 2.38 8.51
N HIS A 169 -11.83 1.84 9.60
CA HIS A 169 -12.09 2.63 10.81
C HIS A 169 -10.82 3.28 11.35
N TRP A 170 -9.70 2.56 11.34
CA TRP A 170 -8.40 3.07 11.78
C TRP A 170 -7.89 4.22 10.91
N VAL A 171 -8.03 4.11 9.59
CA VAL A 171 -7.63 5.16 8.65
C VAL A 171 -8.53 6.38 8.75
N ALA A 172 -9.84 6.20 8.91
CA ALA A 172 -10.81 7.29 8.99
C ALA A 172 -10.71 8.09 10.30
N GLY A 173 -10.27 7.46 11.39
CA GLY A 173 -10.10 8.09 12.69
C GLY A 173 -8.78 8.85 12.89
N ARG A 174 -7.94 8.95 11.85
CA ARG A 174 -6.59 9.53 11.94
C ARG A 174 -6.53 10.99 11.48
#